data_AF-A0A8S3YK25-F1
#
_entry.id   AF-A0A8S3YK25-F1
#
_cell.length_a   1.000
_cell.length_b   1.000
_cell.length_c   1.000
_cell.angle_alpha   90.00
_cell.angle_beta   90.00
_cell.angle_gamma   90.00
#
_symmetry.space_group_name_H-M   'P 1'
#
loop_
_entity.id
_entity.type
_entity.pdbx_description
1 polymer ?
#
loop_
_entity_poly.entity_id
_entity_poly.type
_entity_poly.pdbx_seq_one_letter_code
_entity_poly.pdbx_strand_id
1 'polypeptide(L)' 'MFSRHLLLLIVACVWASDPVIKSPAGTFLGSTLTAKNGQVYNAFRGIPFAKPPVKDLRFQPPVAIDDI' A
#
# COMPACT_ATOMS: atom_id res chain seq x y z
N MET A 1 -38.53 -19.94 15.87
CA MET A 1 -37.29 -20.72 16.13
C MET A 1 -36.39 -20.76 14.89
N PHE A 2 -36.13 -19.61 14.23
CA PHE A 2 -35.33 -19.51 12.99
C PHE A 2 -34.63 -18.14 12.86
N SER A 3 -34.01 -17.63 13.93
CA SER A 3 -33.27 -16.36 13.86
C SER A 3 -32.17 -16.30 14.90
N ARG A 4 -31.19 -17.20 14.76
CA ARG A 4 -29.92 -17.16 15.52
C ARG A 4 -28.74 -17.62 14.68
N HIS A 5 -28.97 -18.54 13.74
CA HIS A 5 -27.97 -18.96 12.76
C HIS A 5 -27.72 -17.92 11.65
N LEU A 6 -28.77 -17.16 11.27
CA LEU A 6 -28.65 -16.09 10.27
C LEU A 6 -27.78 -14.92 10.78
N LEU A 7 -27.82 -14.63 12.08
CA LEU A 7 -26.98 -13.60 12.71
C LEU A 7 -25.52 -14.05 12.88
N LEU A 8 -25.26 -15.36 13.06
CA LEU A 8 -23.91 -15.92 13.18
C LEU A 8 -23.14 -15.95 11.85
N LEU A 9 -23.84 -16.01 10.70
CA LEU A 9 -23.20 -16.03 9.38
C LEU A 9 -22.72 -14.64 8.91
N ILE A 10 -23.31 -13.55 9.42
CA ILE A 10 -22.96 -12.18 9.01
C ILE A 10 -21.64 -11.71 9.65
N VAL A 11 -21.19 -12.33 10.74
CA VAL A 11 -19.97 -11.95 11.48
C VAL A 11 -18.67 -12.42 10.81
N ALA A 12 -18.72 -13.29 9.80
CA ALA A 12 -17.53 -13.91 9.22
C ALA A 12 -16.86 -13.11 8.08
N CYS A 13 -17.40 -11.95 7.66
CA CYS A 13 -16.82 -11.18 6.56
C CYS A 13 -15.95 -10.03 7.09
N VAL A 14 -14.81 -10.36 7.69
CA VAL A 14 -13.76 -9.35 7.92
C VAL A 14 -13.08 -9.10 6.59
N TRP A 15 -13.39 -7.96 5.96
CA TRP A 15 -12.63 -7.45 4.82
C TRP A 15 -11.30 -6.93 5.34
N ALA A 16 -10.21 -7.65 5.07
CA ALA A 16 -8.86 -7.12 5.25
C ALA A 16 -8.58 -6.15 4.09
N SER A 17 -8.56 -4.85 4.37
CA SER A 17 -8.16 -3.84 3.38
C SER A 17 -6.64 -3.74 3.29
N ASP A 18 -6.13 -3.49 2.09
CA ASP A 18 -4.71 -3.22 1.87
C ASP A 18 -4.24 -1.98 2.66
N PRO A 19 -2.98 -1.97 3.13
CA PRO A 19 -2.47 -0.87 3.95
C PRO A 19 -2.30 0.41 3.12
N VAL A 20 -2.75 1.54 3.67
CA VAL A 20 -2.57 2.87 3.06
C VAL A 20 -1.70 3.73 3.97
N ILE A 21 -0.71 4.41 3.39
CA ILE A 21 0.19 5.33 4.12
C ILE A 21 0.20 6.72 3.49
N LYS A 22 0.32 7.75 4.33
CA LYS A 22 0.50 9.14 3.91
C LYS A 22 1.95 9.57 4.12
N SER A 23 2.49 10.33 3.18
CA SER A 23 3.82 10.93 3.25
C SER A 23 3.80 12.30 2.56
N PRO A 24 4.85 13.13 2.70
CA PRO A 24 4.96 14.37 1.94
C PRO A 24 4.90 14.17 0.42
N ALA A 25 5.35 13.01 -0.07
CA ALA A 25 5.30 12.67 -1.50
C ALA A 25 3.96 12.10 -1.96
N GLY A 26 2.92 12.13 -1.12
CA GLY A 26 1.57 11.66 -1.44
C GLY A 26 1.09 10.46 -0.62
N THR A 27 -0.02 9.87 -1.07
CA THR A 27 -0.68 8.71 -0.43
C THR A 27 -0.41 7.44 -1.23
N PHE A 28 0.04 6.38 -0.56
CA PHE A 28 0.42 5.13 -1.21
C PHE A 28 -0.39 3.94 -0.67
N LEU A 29 -0.89 3.13 -1.60
CA LEU A 29 -1.47 1.81 -1.34
C LEU A 29 -0.35 0.77 -1.36
N GLY A 30 -0.24 -0.01 -0.28
CA GLY A 30 0.68 -1.14 -0.17
C GLY A 30 -0.05 -2.47 -0.26
N SER A 31 0.63 -3.53 0.17
CA SER A 31 0.05 -4.87 0.31
C SER A 31 0.61 -5.56 1.54
N THR A 32 -0.17 -6.45 2.15
CA THR A 32 0.28 -7.30 3.25
C THR A 32 0.90 -8.59 2.68
N LEU A 33 2.18 -8.86 2.99
CA LEU A 33 2.92 -10.00 2.48
C LEU A 33 3.49 -10.86 3.61
N THR A 34 3.78 -12.12 3.31
CA THR A 34 4.41 -13.07 4.23
C THR A 34 5.83 -13.38 3.76
N ALA A 35 6.81 -13.21 4.65
CA ALA A 35 8.20 -13.57 4.41
C ALA A 35 8.41 -15.09 4.48
N LYS A 36 9.57 -15.58 4.02
CA LYS A 36 9.89 -17.03 4.02
C LYS A 36 9.87 -17.66 5.41
N ASN A 37 10.14 -16.89 6.46
CA ASN A 37 10.09 -17.31 7.86
C ASN A 37 8.68 -17.21 8.48
N GLY A 38 7.65 -16.90 7.69
CA GLY A 38 6.28 -16.73 8.17
C GLY A 38 5.95 -15.34 8.71
N GLN A 39 6.91 -14.40 8.78
CA GLN A 39 6.66 -13.06 9.27
C GLN A 39 5.79 -12.27 8.29
N VAL A 40 4.67 -11.71 8.78
CA VAL A 40 3.80 -10.83 8.00
C VAL A 40 4.31 -9.39 8.09
N TYR A 41 4.33 -8.68 6.96
CA TYR A 41 4.76 -7.29 6.87
C TYR A 41 4.01 -6.52 5.78
N ASN A 42 3.93 -5.19 5.94
CA ASN A 42 3.37 -4.30 4.93
C ASN A 42 4.45 -3.93 3.91
N ALA A 43 4.17 -4.12 2.63
CA ALA A 43 5.07 -3.82 1.53
C ALA A 43 4.55 -2.64 0.71
N PHE A 44 5.34 -1.58 0.62
CA PHE A 44 5.11 -0.44 -0.26
C PHE A 44 6.23 -0.39 -1.29
N ARG A 45 5.91 -0.57 -2.57
CA ARG A 45 6.89 -0.73 -3.66
C ARG A 45 6.67 0.32 -4.73
N GLY A 46 7.74 0.71 -5.40
CA GLY A 46 7.67 1.67 -6.51
C GLY A 46 7.34 3.10 -6.09
N ILE A 47 7.50 3.45 -4.79
CA ILE A 47 7.33 4.83 -4.32
C ILE A 47 8.44 5.68 -4.97
N PRO A 48 8.08 6.69 -5.80
CA PRO A 48 9.06 7.57 -6.38
C PRO A 48 9.67 8.46 -5.29
N PHE A 49 10.98 8.70 -5.37
CA PHE A 49 11.67 9.66 -4.49
C PHE A 49 12.16 10.92 -5.24
N ALA A 50 12.18 10.85 -6.58
CA ALA A 50 12.62 11.90 -7.48
C ALA A 50 11.89 11.79 -8.82
N LYS A 51 11.97 12.83 -9.66
CA LYS A 51 11.48 12.80 -11.03
C LYS A 51 12.25 11.77 -11.86
N PRO A 52 11.60 11.09 -12.84
CA PRO A 52 12.28 10.14 -13.72
C PRO A 52 13.46 10.79 -14.47
N PRO A 53 14.67 10.19 -14.48
CA PRO A 53 15.88 10.78 -15.07
C PRO A 53 15.93 10.59 -16.59
N VAL A 54 14.89 11.06 -17.28
CA VAL A 54 14.73 10.95 -18.74
C VAL A 54 14.91 12.30 -19.42
N LYS A 55 15.19 12.29 -20.74
CA LYS A 55 15.44 13.50 -21.54
C LYS A 55 16.56 14.35 -20.93
N ASP A 56 16.29 15.62 -20.66
CA ASP A 56 17.24 16.60 -20.14
C ASP A 56 17.68 16.31 -18.70
N LEU A 57 16.95 15.44 -17.97
CA LEU A 57 17.33 14.96 -16.65
C LEU A 57 18.32 13.80 -16.69
N ARG A 58 18.62 13.26 -17.88
CA ARG A 58 19.61 12.19 -18.00
C ARG A 58 20.99 12.73 -17.61
N PHE A 59 21.70 11.98 -16.76
CA PHE A 59 23.00 12.36 -16.21
C PHE A 59 23.01 13.60 -15.30
N GLN A 60 21.84 14.13 -14.91
CA GLN A 60 21.73 15.22 -13.94
C GLN A 60 21.50 14.70 -12.51
N PRO A 61 21.78 15.52 -11.48
CA PRO A 61 21.35 15.21 -10.11
C PRO A 61 19.83 14.96 -10.03
N PRO A 62 19.36 14.13 -9.07
CA PRO A 62 17.94 13.86 -8.90
C PRO A 62 17.17 15.13 -8.53
N VAL A 63 15.99 15.30 -9.13
CA VAL A 63 15.09 16.42 -8.86
C VAL A 63 13.94 15.93 -7.99
N ALA A 64 13.61 16.66 -6.92
CA ALA A 64 12.49 16.35 -6.04
C ALA A 64 11.16 16.26 -6.82
N ILE A 65 10.23 15.45 -6.32
CA ILE A 65 8.87 15.33 -6.88
C ILE A 65 8.09 16.60 -6.53
N ASP A 66 7.23 17.05 -7.44
CA ASP A 66 6.33 18.16 -7.17
C ASP A 66 5.27 17.72 -6.15
N ASP A 67 4.73 18.63 -5.34
CA ASP A 67 3.67 18.29 -4.38
C ASP A 67 2.50 17.60 -5.12
N ILE A 68 2.17 16.35 -4.73
CA ILE A 68 1.09 15.53 -5.31
C ILE A 68 -0.23 15.78 -4.59
#